data_AF-A0A938RPJ5-F1
#
_entry.id   AF-A0A938RPJ5-F1
#
_cell.length_a   1.000
_cell.length_b   1.000
_cell.length_c   1.000
_cell.angle_alpha   90.00
_cell.angle_beta   90.00
_cell.angle_gamma   90.00
#
_symmetry.space_group_name_H-M   'P 1'
#
loop_
_entity.id
_entity.type
_entity.pdbx_description
1 polymer ?
#
loop_
_entity_poly.entity_id
_entity_poly.type
_entity_poly.pdbx_seq_one_letter_code
_entity_poly.pdbx_strand_id
1 'polypeptide(L)'
;MDFRRIAHRWRHAPEDKLPVICILGCKKIRLTSPVAEDHEEKRLDCRCYASDARLEQMLVRDRPHVIITVGNRFSYTRLIRAPFDVRRRWLHYDQLPDPGRLGTAAYHLYLKNLFEIGDAEDKPLVTVFTAAYRSGKKILRAFHSLREQTYDRWEWVIVDDSDDGGRTFKMLGGLAGQDHRIGVFKSWEHSGVIGEVKNRACSLAKGDILL
;
A
#
# COMPACT_ATOMS: atom_id res chain seq x y z
N MET A 1 -28.31 -28.55 -12.93
CA MET A 1 -27.43 -27.43 -12.53
C MET A 1 -26.08 -28.02 -12.21
N ASP A 2 -25.10 -27.81 -13.08
CA ASP A 2 -23.82 -28.51 -13.05
C ASP A 2 -22.75 -27.64 -12.38
N PHE A 3 -22.42 -27.98 -11.13
CA PHE A 3 -21.47 -27.26 -10.28
C PHE A 3 -20.01 -27.34 -10.78
N ARG A 4 -19.73 -28.07 -11.86
CA ARG A 4 -18.37 -28.20 -12.44
C ARG A 4 -17.98 -27.11 -13.45
N ARG A 5 -18.91 -26.25 -13.87
CA ARG A 5 -18.63 -25.15 -14.82
C ARG A 5 -18.20 -23.82 -14.19
N ILE A 6 -18.27 -23.67 -12.86
CA ILE A 6 -17.88 -22.43 -12.16
C ILE A 6 -16.38 -22.41 -11.80
N ALA A 7 -15.71 -23.57 -11.81
CA ALA A 7 -14.32 -23.69 -11.34
C ALA A 7 -13.22 -23.44 -12.41
N HIS A 8 -13.57 -23.14 -13.67
CA HIS A 8 -12.58 -22.98 -14.75
C HIS A 8 -12.32 -21.53 -15.21
N ARG A 9 -12.86 -20.52 -14.51
CA ARG A 9 -12.68 -19.09 -14.84
C ARG A 9 -11.75 -18.30 -13.92
N TRP A 10 -10.90 -19.00 -13.17
CA TRP A 10 -9.86 -18.39 -12.33
C TRP A 10 -8.50 -19.01 -12.66
N ARG A 11 -7.93 -18.67 -13.82
CA ARG A 11 -6.52 -18.95 -14.14
C ARG A 11 -5.83 -17.73 -14.73
N HIS A 12 -5.80 -16.68 -13.93
CA HIS A 12 -4.58 -15.91 -13.72
C HIS A 12 -4.54 -15.63 -12.23
N ALA A 13 -3.97 -16.57 -11.46
CA ALA A 13 -3.42 -16.19 -10.18
C ALA A 13 -2.46 -15.02 -10.46
N PRO A 14 -2.60 -13.86 -9.81
CA PRO A 14 -1.55 -12.85 -9.91
C PRO A 14 -0.25 -13.54 -9.51
N GLU A 15 0.82 -13.38 -10.30
CA GLU A 15 2.16 -13.84 -9.94
C GLU A 15 2.39 -13.63 -8.44
N ASP A 16 2.88 -14.65 -7.74
CA ASP A 16 3.02 -14.67 -6.28
C ASP A 16 3.53 -13.32 -5.79
N LYS A 17 2.64 -12.53 -5.16
CA LYS A 17 2.95 -11.17 -4.74
C LYS A 17 3.86 -11.24 -3.53
N LEU A 18 5.15 -11.27 -3.78
CA LEU A 18 6.17 -11.25 -2.74
C LEU A 18 6.06 -9.95 -1.92
N PRO A 19 6.37 -9.99 -0.62
CA PRO A 19 6.53 -8.78 0.17
C PRO A 19 7.57 -7.85 -0.46
N VAL A 20 7.12 -6.68 -0.87
CA VAL A 20 7.97 -5.58 -1.37
C VAL A 20 8.74 -4.92 -0.23
N ILE A 21 10.07 -4.93 -0.32
CA ILE A 21 11.00 -4.33 0.62
C ILE A 21 11.79 -3.24 -0.09
N CYS A 22 11.66 -2.00 0.36
CA CYS A 22 12.51 -0.90 -0.12
C CYS A 22 13.73 -0.74 0.79
N ILE A 23 14.93 -0.72 0.23
CA ILE A 23 16.20 -0.60 0.96
C ILE A 23 16.92 0.67 0.52
N LEU A 24 17.18 1.58 1.45
CA LEU A 24 17.83 2.87 1.23
C LEU A 24 19.25 2.87 1.79
N GLY A 25 20.17 3.54 1.10
CA GLY A 25 21.57 3.68 1.54
C GLY A 25 22.48 2.51 1.20
N CYS A 26 22.02 1.57 0.36
CA CYS A 26 22.77 0.41 -0.07
C CYS A 26 22.57 0.13 -1.56
N LYS A 27 23.57 -0.46 -2.22
CA LYS A 27 23.51 -0.87 -3.63
C LYS A 27 23.19 -2.36 -3.73
N LYS A 28 22.14 -2.69 -4.49
CA LYS A 28 21.72 -4.04 -4.94
C LYS A 28 21.91 -5.15 -3.89
N ILE A 29 20.94 -5.28 -2.99
CA ILE A 29 20.87 -6.37 -2.01
C ILE A 29 19.66 -7.24 -2.34
N ARG A 30 19.84 -8.57 -2.25
CA ARG A 30 18.73 -9.53 -2.27
C ARG A 30 18.58 -10.13 -0.88
N LEU A 31 17.36 -10.10 -0.36
CA LEU A 31 17.02 -10.67 0.94
C LEU A 31 16.20 -11.95 0.74
N THR A 32 16.30 -12.83 1.73
CA THR A 32 15.49 -14.04 1.81
C THR A 32 14.78 -14.12 3.14
N SER A 33 13.56 -14.63 3.18
CA SER A 33 12.86 -14.97 4.43
C SER A 33 13.55 -16.15 5.14
N PRO A 34 13.42 -16.25 6.48
CA PRO A 34 13.79 -17.43 7.22
C PRO A 34 12.91 -18.60 6.79
N VAL A 35 13.46 -19.81 6.82
CA VAL A 35 12.80 -21.03 6.31
C VAL A 35 12.42 -21.90 7.51
N ALA A 36 11.16 -22.28 7.62
CA ALA A 36 10.73 -23.37 8.49
C ALA A 36 10.70 -24.72 7.73
N GLU A 37 10.31 -24.71 6.44
CA GLU A 37 10.23 -25.91 5.59
C GLU A 37 10.70 -25.66 4.14
N ASP A 38 11.16 -26.71 3.45
CA ASP A 38 11.79 -26.62 2.13
C ASP A 38 10.89 -26.07 1.02
N HIS A 39 9.58 -26.10 1.21
CA HIS A 39 8.57 -25.63 0.25
C HIS A 39 8.12 -24.18 0.49
N GLU A 40 8.66 -23.49 1.50
CA GLU A 40 8.32 -22.11 1.82
C GLU A 40 8.99 -21.14 0.83
N GLU A 41 8.24 -20.16 0.30
CA GLU A 41 8.76 -19.15 -0.62
C GLU A 41 9.77 -18.25 0.11
N LYS A 42 11.00 -18.23 -0.42
CA LYS A 42 12.15 -17.59 0.23
C LYS A 42 12.36 -16.16 -0.23
N ARG A 43 11.78 -15.77 -1.36
CA ARG A 43 12.13 -14.54 -2.06
C ARG A 43 11.38 -13.35 -1.48
N LEU A 44 12.08 -12.22 -1.38
CA LEU A 44 11.50 -10.92 -1.07
C LEU A 44 11.76 -9.97 -2.25
N ASP A 45 10.77 -9.16 -2.64
CA ASP A 45 10.94 -8.19 -3.73
C ASP A 45 11.72 -6.97 -3.21
N CYS A 46 13.05 -7.02 -3.35
CA CYS A 46 13.96 -6.00 -2.85
C CYS A 46 14.19 -4.90 -3.88
N ARG A 47 13.86 -3.65 -3.53
CA ARG A 47 14.05 -2.46 -4.36
C ARG A 47 15.01 -1.49 -3.67
N CYS A 48 16.12 -1.17 -4.31
CA CYS A 48 17.17 -0.34 -3.70
C CYS A 48 17.10 1.13 -4.14
N TYR A 49 17.38 2.02 -3.20
CA TYR A 49 17.39 3.47 -3.37
C TYR A 49 18.61 4.10 -2.71
N ALA A 50 19.06 5.24 -3.24
CA ALA A 50 20.20 5.96 -2.68
C ALA A 50 19.84 6.70 -1.37
N SER A 51 18.65 7.32 -1.32
CA SER A 51 18.18 8.12 -0.19
C SER A 51 16.66 8.22 -0.17
N ASP A 52 16.10 8.89 0.83
CA ASP A 52 14.65 9.13 0.95
C ASP A 52 14.18 10.37 0.17
N ALA A 53 15.03 10.99 -0.65
CA ALA A 53 14.72 12.24 -1.36
C ALA A 53 13.43 12.18 -2.19
N ARG A 54 13.08 10.97 -2.65
CA ARG A 54 11.90 10.66 -3.47
C ARG A 54 10.91 9.75 -2.74
N LEU A 55 10.80 9.88 -1.42
CA LEU A 55 9.99 9.01 -0.57
C LEU A 55 8.54 8.88 -1.06
N GLU A 56 7.88 9.98 -1.41
CA GLU A 56 6.47 9.93 -1.86
C GLU A 56 6.33 9.13 -3.16
N GLN A 57 7.22 9.36 -4.13
CA GLN A 57 7.20 8.60 -5.38
C GLN A 57 7.50 7.11 -5.14
N MET A 58 8.39 6.80 -4.20
CA MET A 58 8.71 5.45 -3.76
C MET A 58 7.49 4.77 -3.13
N LEU A 59 6.77 5.44 -2.22
CA LEU A 59 5.58 4.93 -1.57
C LEU A 59 4.43 4.68 -2.54
N VAL A 60 4.20 5.60 -3.47
CA VAL A 60 3.18 5.48 -4.52
C VAL A 60 3.48 4.31 -5.46
N ARG A 61 4.72 4.26 -5.98
CA ARG A 61 5.12 3.31 -7.03
C ARG A 61 5.30 1.89 -6.51
N ASP A 62 6.01 1.77 -5.38
CA ASP A 62 6.44 0.46 -4.90
C ASP A 62 5.52 -0.11 -3.83
N ARG A 63 4.72 0.74 -3.17
CA ARG A 63 3.81 0.34 -2.07
C ARG A 63 4.52 -0.63 -1.10
N PRO A 64 5.68 -0.24 -0.54
CA PRO A 64 6.49 -1.17 0.24
C PRO A 64 5.75 -1.65 1.49
N HIS A 65 5.92 -2.92 1.80
CA HIS A 65 5.49 -3.50 3.06
C HIS A 65 6.50 -3.19 4.16
N VAL A 66 7.79 -3.11 3.80
CA VAL A 66 8.90 -2.78 4.71
C VAL A 66 9.85 -1.79 4.04
N ILE A 67 10.35 -0.84 4.83
CA ILE A 67 11.37 0.12 4.44
C ILE A 67 12.58 -0.10 5.34
N ILE A 68 13.74 -0.28 4.74
CA ILE A 68 15.01 -0.47 5.43
C ILE A 68 15.93 0.69 5.06
N THR A 69 16.63 1.24 6.03
CA THR A 69 17.64 2.28 5.81
C THR A 69 18.95 1.87 6.45
N VAL A 70 20.05 2.20 5.79
CA VAL A 70 21.40 1.90 6.29
C VAL A 70 22.26 3.17 6.31
N GLY A 71 23.13 3.32 7.31
CA GLY A 71 24.00 4.47 7.47
C GLY A 71 23.47 5.46 8.50
N ASN A 72 23.69 6.76 8.32
CA ASN A 72 23.27 7.76 9.30
C ASN A 72 21.73 7.95 9.30
N ARG A 73 21.06 7.64 10.42
CA ARG A 73 19.61 7.83 10.60
C ARG A 73 19.13 9.24 10.24
N PHE A 74 19.90 10.25 10.64
CA PHE A 74 19.53 11.66 10.46
C PHE A 74 19.60 12.11 8.99
N SER A 75 20.23 11.32 8.11
CA SER A 75 20.17 11.57 6.66
C SER A 75 18.79 11.31 6.06
N TYR A 76 17.93 10.54 6.75
CA TYR A 76 16.59 10.15 6.28
C TYR A 76 15.49 11.06 6.86
N THR A 77 15.62 12.37 6.65
CA THR A 77 14.74 13.40 7.22
C THR A 77 13.27 13.27 6.80
N ARG A 78 12.97 12.79 5.59
CA ARG A 78 11.58 12.61 5.13
C ARG A 78 10.95 11.39 5.79
N LEU A 79 11.69 10.31 5.98
CA LEU A 79 11.22 9.15 6.73
C LEU A 79 10.98 9.47 8.21
N ILE A 80 11.89 10.24 8.83
CA ILE A 80 11.71 10.71 10.23
C ILE A 80 10.41 11.50 10.39
N ARG A 81 10.07 12.33 9.41
CA ARG A 81 8.86 13.16 9.40
C ARG A 81 7.62 12.50 8.80
N ALA A 82 7.74 11.24 8.35
CA ALA A 82 6.63 10.58 7.67
C ALA A 82 5.49 10.23 8.66
N PRO A 83 4.25 10.09 8.17
CA PRO A 83 3.14 9.61 8.98
C PRO A 83 3.44 8.28 9.64
N PHE A 84 2.79 8.01 10.76
CA PHE A 84 3.01 6.80 11.55
C PHE A 84 2.91 5.51 10.73
N ASP A 85 1.93 5.41 9.82
CA ASP A 85 1.76 4.23 8.96
C ASP A 85 2.96 3.96 8.04
N VAL A 86 3.75 4.98 7.71
CA VAL A 86 5.04 4.81 7.02
C VAL A 86 6.12 4.40 8.00
N ARG A 87 6.22 5.08 9.15
CA ARG A 87 7.27 4.83 10.16
C ARG A 87 7.17 3.46 10.81
N ARG A 88 5.97 2.90 11.01
CA ARG A 88 5.79 1.54 11.58
C ARG A 88 6.34 0.43 10.67
N ARG A 89 6.58 0.73 9.39
CA ARG A 89 7.20 -0.17 8.40
C ARG A 89 8.71 0.02 8.30
N TRP A 90 9.31 0.90 9.11
CA TRP A 90 10.69 1.35 8.93
C TRP A 90 11.67 0.68 9.91
N LEU A 91 12.68 0.00 9.35
CA LEU A 91 13.87 -0.48 10.05
C LEU A 91 15.09 0.37 9.71
N HIS A 92 15.93 0.62 10.71
CA HIS A 92 17.16 1.39 10.54
C HIS A 92 18.36 0.67 11.15
N TYR A 93 19.49 0.74 10.45
CA TYR A 93 20.77 0.18 10.88
C TYR A 93 21.91 1.16 10.55
N ASP A 94 22.82 1.40 11.49
CA ASP A 94 24.00 2.24 11.23
C ASP A 94 24.96 1.58 10.23
N GLN A 95 25.06 0.26 10.29
CA GLN A 95 25.86 -0.58 9.37
C GLN A 95 25.01 -1.72 8.82
N LEU A 96 25.26 -2.13 7.58
CA LEU A 96 24.48 -3.18 6.93
C LEU A 96 24.70 -4.52 7.65
N PRO A 97 23.66 -5.13 8.25
CA PRO A 97 23.79 -6.44 8.85
C PRO A 97 23.86 -7.54 7.77
N ASP A 98 24.16 -8.76 8.20
CA ASP A 98 24.09 -9.95 7.34
C ASP A 98 22.72 -10.05 6.62
N PRO A 99 22.69 -10.35 5.30
CA PRO A 99 21.45 -10.42 4.53
C PRO A 99 20.40 -11.41 5.08
N GLY A 100 20.81 -12.52 5.68
CA GLY A 100 19.88 -13.49 6.28
C GLY A 100 19.18 -12.89 7.51
N ARG A 101 19.96 -12.25 8.40
CA ARG A 101 19.39 -11.51 9.54
C ARG A 101 18.48 -10.37 9.11
N LEU A 102 18.87 -9.64 8.06
CA LEU A 102 18.09 -8.53 7.52
C LEU A 102 16.77 -8.99 6.90
N GLY A 103 16.80 -10.11 6.16
CA GLY A 103 15.61 -10.75 5.59
C GLY A 103 14.64 -11.22 6.66
N THR A 104 15.13 -11.88 7.72
CA THR A 104 14.34 -12.26 8.90
C THR A 104 13.70 -11.07 9.59
N ALA A 105 14.47 -10.01 9.86
CA ALA A 105 13.92 -8.81 10.49
C ALA A 105 12.83 -8.14 9.63
N ALA A 106 13.04 -8.08 8.31
CA ALA A 106 12.05 -7.53 7.40
C ALA A 106 10.77 -8.38 7.35
N TYR A 107 10.92 -9.71 7.26
CA TYR A 107 9.78 -10.62 7.25
C TYR A 107 8.98 -10.53 8.55
N HIS A 108 9.65 -10.53 9.70
CA HIS A 108 8.98 -10.37 11.00
C HIS A 108 8.26 -9.02 11.10
N LEU A 109 8.86 -7.91 10.64
CA LEU A 109 8.17 -6.62 10.65
C LEU A 109 6.94 -6.60 9.73
N TYR A 110 7.05 -7.26 8.57
CA TYR A 110 5.91 -7.43 7.67
C TYR A 110 4.77 -8.20 8.35
N LEU A 111 5.05 -9.37 8.94
CA LEU A 111 4.05 -10.18 9.64
C LEU A 111 3.46 -9.43 10.84
N LYS A 112 4.31 -8.74 11.62
CA LYS A 112 3.88 -7.89 12.73
C LYS A 112 2.85 -6.87 12.25
N ASN A 113 3.13 -6.15 11.17
CA ASN A 113 2.22 -5.14 10.64
C ASN A 113 0.96 -5.72 9.97
N LEU A 114 0.99 -7.00 9.58
CA LEU A 114 -0.16 -7.69 9.02
C LEU A 114 -1.13 -8.19 10.10
N PHE A 115 -0.61 -8.68 11.22
CA PHE A 115 -1.41 -9.31 12.28
C PHE A 115 -1.70 -8.39 13.47
N GLU A 116 -0.80 -7.47 13.81
CA GLU A 116 -1.02 -6.50 14.89
C GLU A 116 -1.70 -5.25 14.33
N ILE A 117 -3.01 -5.40 14.12
CA ILE A 117 -3.95 -4.31 13.82
C ILE A 117 -4.52 -3.86 15.17
N GLY A 118 -3.89 -2.89 15.85
CA GLY A 118 -4.49 -2.36 17.09
C GLY A 118 -3.62 -1.46 17.96
N ASP A 119 -2.34 -1.78 18.19
CA ASP A 119 -1.80 -1.45 19.52
C ASP A 119 -0.61 -0.48 19.59
N ALA A 120 -0.24 0.18 18.49
CA ALA A 120 1.05 0.90 18.48
C ALA A 120 0.97 2.45 18.57
N GLU A 121 -0.19 3.06 18.33
CA GLU A 121 -0.39 4.51 18.50
C GLU A 121 -1.87 4.80 18.80
N ASP A 122 -2.16 5.67 19.79
CA ASP A 122 -3.53 6.04 20.26
C ASP A 122 -4.42 6.74 19.22
N LYS A 123 -4.02 6.77 17.95
CA LYS A 123 -4.69 7.47 16.86
C LYS A 123 -5.30 6.49 15.86
N PRO A 124 -6.63 6.37 15.68
CA PRO A 124 -7.22 5.40 14.77
C PRO A 124 -6.93 5.69 13.29
N LEU A 125 -6.76 4.69 12.43
CA LEU A 125 -6.71 4.93 10.99
C LEU A 125 -8.11 5.34 10.50
N VAL A 126 -8.23 6.51 9.88
CA VAL A 126 -9.50 6.99 9.30
C VAL A 126 -9.53 6.64 7.81
N THR A 127 -10.51 5.84 7.38
CA THR A 127 -10.77 5.62 5.96
C THR A 127 -11.89 6.51 5.48
N VAL A 128 -11.59 7.36 4.51
CA VAL A 128 -12.61 7.99 3.68
C VAL A 128 -12.85 7.07 2.50
N PHE A 129 -14.10 6.71 2.20
CA PHE A 129 -14.42 5.92 1.03
C PHE A 129 -15.39 6.65 0.09
N THR A 130 -15.19 6.49 -1.21
CA THR A 130 -15.94 7.26 -2.21
C THR A 130 -16.31 6.38 -3.40
N ALA A 131 -17.61 6.21 -3.62
CA ALA A 131 -18.13 5.71 -4.88
C ALA A 131 -18.07 6.82 -5.93
N ALA A 132 -17.33 6.60 -7.02
CA ALA A 132 -17.15 7.55 -8.10
C ALA A 132 -17.88 7.07 -9.37
N TYR A 133 -18.63 7.98 -10.00
CA TYR A 133 -19.25 7.77 -11.31
C TYR A 133 -19.19 9.07 -12.09
N ARG A 134 -18.46 9.06 -13.22
CA ARG A 134 -18.22 10.20 -14.12
C ARG A 134 -17.92 11.50 -13.35
N SER A 135 -17.12 11.39 -12.28
CA SER A 135 -16.98 12.44 -11.26
C SER A 135 -16.34 13.74 -11.78
N GLY A 136 -15.57 13.64 -12.85
CA GLY A 136 -14.86 14.79 -13.45
C GLY A 136 -14.08 15.59 -12.41
N LYS A 137 -14.16 16.92 -12.48
CA LYS A 137 -13.45 17.83 -11.58
C LYS A 137 -14.01 17.88 -10.15
N LYS A 138 -15.21 17.36 -9.88
CA LYS A 138 -15.84 17.44 -8.54
C LYS A 138 -15.01 16.73 -7.48
N ILE A 139 -14.31 15.66 -7.86
CA ILE A 139 -13.45 14.88 -6.97
C ILE A 139 -12.23 15.67 -6.46
N LEU A 140 -11.80 16.71 -7.19
CA LEU A 140 -10.62 17.50 -6.83
C LEU A 140 -10.81 18.26 -5.52
N ARG A 141 -12.03 18.71 -5.23
CA ARG A 141 -12.33 19.39 -3.96
C ARG A 141 -12.05 18.47 -2.76
N ALA A 142 -12.48 17.22 -2.84
CA ALA A 142 -12.23 16.23 -1.80
C ALA A 142 -10.72 15.91 -1.70
N PHE A 143 -10.06 15.75 -2.85
CA PHE A 143 -8.60 15.51 -2.90
C PHE A 143 -7.81 16.61 -2.18
N HIS A 144 -8.05 17.88 -2.50
CA HIS A 144 -7.35 19.00 -1.87
C HIS A 144 -7.68 19.08 -0.38
N SER A 145 -8.94 18.91 -0.01
CA SER A 145 -9.36 18.91 1.39
C SER A 145 -8.67 17.82 2.20
N LEU A 146 -8.56 16.59 1.70
CA LEU A 146 -7.89 15.48 2.39
C LEU A 146 -6.38 15.72 2.52
N ARG A 147 -5.76 16.22 1.45
CA ARG A 147 -4.32 16.50 1.43
C ARG A 147 -3.91 17.58 2.44
N GLU A 148 -4.79 18.54 2.71
CA GLU A 148 -4.59 19.64 3.65
C GLU A 148 -4.98 19.30 5.10
N GLN A 149 -5.44 18.08 5.38
CA GLN A 149 -5.78 17.66 6.74
C GLN A 149 -4.55 17.70 7.65
N THR A 150 -4.76 18.19 8.88
CA THR A 150 -3.77 18.15 9.96
C THR A 150 -3.66 16.76 10.59
N TYR A 151 -4.73 15.97 10.50
CA TYR A 151 -4.69 14.55 10.81
C TYR A 151 -3.97 13.81 9.68
N ASP A 152 -2.91 13.08 10.00
CA ASP A 152 -2.03 12.44 9.02
C ASP A 152 -2.36 10.97 8.77
N ARG A 153 -3.03 10.32 9.73
CA ARG A 153 -3.34 8.88 9.74
C ARG A 153 -4.67 8.56 9.04
N TRP A 154 -4.74 8.83 7.74
CA TRP A 154 -5.91 8.52 6.92
C TRP A 154 -5.55 7.81 5.62
N GLU A 155 -6.53 7.11 5.06
CA GLU A 155 -6.51 6.61 3.69
C GLU A 155 -7.77 7.03 2.93
N TRP A 156 -7.68 7.10 1.60
CA TRP A 156 -8.82 7.41 0.75
C TRP A 156 -9.03 6.30 -0.28
N VAL A 157 -10.13 5.59 -0.15
CA VAL A 157 -10.52 4.49 -1.04
C VAL A 157 -11.57 4.99 -2.02
N ILE A 158 -11.24 4.96 -3.32
CA ILE A 158 -12.16 5.36 -4.38
C ILE A 158 -12.50 4.14 -5.23
N VAL A 159 -13.79 3.83 -5.37
CA VAL A 159 -14.26 2.82 -6.32
C VAL A 159 -14.93 3.51 -7.50
N ASP A 160 -14.33 3.38 -8.68
CA ASP A 160 -14.83 3.92 -9.93
C ASP A 160 -15.80 2.94 -10.62
N ASP A 161 -17.08 3.32 -10.64
CA ASP A 161 -18.15 2.61 -11.34
C ASP A 161 -18.44 3.23 -12.73
N SER A 162 -17.60 4.14 -13.23
CA SER A 162 -17.85 4.82 -14.51
C SER A 162 -17.80 3.86 -15.71
N ASP A 163 -18.77 3.99 -16.59
CA ASP A 163 -18.91 3.30 -17.87
C ASP A 163 -18.32 4.14 -19.04
N ASP A 164 -17.24 4.88 -18.79
CA ASP A 164 -16.73 5.92 -19.69
C ASP A 164 -15.41 5.56 -20.41
N GLY A 165 -15.21 4.27 -20.66
CA GLY A 165 -14.00 3.75 -21.31
C GLY A 165 -12.72 3.96 -20.48
N GLY A 166 -12.86 4.08 -19.15
CA GLY A 166 -11.73 4.23 -18.22
C GLY A 166 -11.19 5.66 -18.09
N ARG A 167 -11.89 6.65 -18.66
CA ARG A 167 -11.50 8.05 -18.56
C ARG A 167 -11.49 8.53 -17.10
N THR A 168 -12.56 8.22 -16.35
CA THR A 168 -12.63 8.58 -14.93
C THR A 168 -11.58 7.84 -14.12
N PHE A 169 -11.44 6.53 -14.32
CA PHE A 169 -10.40 5.75 -13.66
C PHE A 169 -8.98 6.29 -13.88
N LYS A 170 -8.63 6.66 -15.11
CA LYS A 170 -7.31 7.24 -15.43
C LYS A 170 -7.06 8.56 -14.71
N MET A 171 -8.07 9.43 -14.65
CA MET A 171 -7.97 10.68 -13.90
C MET A 171 -7.78 10.43 -12.41
N LEU A 172 -8.55 9.52 -11.82
CA LEU A 172 -8.43 9.14 -10.41
C LEU A 172 -7.06 8.51 -10.11
N GLY A 173 -6.55 7.67 -11.02
CA GLY A 173 -5.20 7.12 -10.94
C GLY A 173 -4.12 8.20 -10.94
N GLY A 174 -4.33 9.31 -11.64
CA GLY A 174 -3.46 10.49 -11.57
C GLY A 174 -3.45 11.18 -10.19
N LEU A 175 -4.53 11.09 -9.42
CA LEU A 175 -4.58 11.56 -8.03
C LEU A 175 -3.85 10.60 -7.10
N ALA A 176 -4.08 9.29 -7.26
CA ALA A 176 -3.36 8.27 -6.51
C ALA A 176 -1.86 8.24 -6.79
N GLY A 177 -1.45 8.74 -7.96
CA GLY A 177 -0.04 8.95 -8.31
C GLY A 177 0.66 10.07 -7.50
N GLN A 178 -0.09 10.93 -6.82
CA GLN A 178 0.43 12.09 -6.10
C GLN A 178 0.49 11.89 -4.58
N ASP A 179 -0.31 10.98 -4.03
CA ASP A 179 -0.38 10.70 -2.60
C ASP A 179 -0.58 9.20 -2.37
N HIS A 180 0.37 8.57 -1.68
CA HIS A 180 0.38 7.14 -1.41
C HIS A 180 -0.78 6.67 -0.53
N ARG A 181 -1.47 7.56 0.17
CA ARG A 181 -2.65 7.24 1.00
C ARG A 181 -3.91 6.99 0.18
N ILE A 182 -3.89 7.28 -1.13
CA ILE A 182 -5.06 7.14 -2.00
C ILE A 182 -5.00 5.80 -2.74
N GLY A 183 -6.07 5.03 -2.65
CA GLY A 183 -6.30 3.80 -3.41
C GLY A 183 -7.47 3.97 -4.37
N VAL A 184 -7.29 3.61 -5.64
CA VAL A 184 -8.34 3.68 -6.66
C VAL A 184 -8.57 2.30 -7.24
N PHE A 185 -9.83 1.88 -7.23
CA PHE A 185 -10.27 0.57 -7.66
C PHE A 185 -11.35 0.71 -8.71
N LYS A 186 -11.44 -0.25 -9.61
CA LYS A 186 -12.48 -0.32 -10.62
C LYS A 186 -12.97 -1.75 -10.71
N SER A 187 -14.29 -1.90 -10.73
CA SER A 187 -14.90 -3.20 -10.94
C SER A 187 -14.79 -3.59 -12.41
N TRP A 188 -14.71 -4.89 -12.68
CA TRP A 188 -14.66 -5.39 -14.06
C TRP A 188 -15.90 -4.97 -14.85
N GLU A 189 -17.07 -5.07 -14.23
CA GLU A 189 -18.35 -4.63 -14.78
C GLU A 189 -18.90 -3.44 -14.00
N HIS A 190 -19.59 -2.56 -14.73
CA HIS A 190 -20.38 -1.48 -14.16
C HIS A 190 -21.53 -2.07 -13.34
N SER A 191 -21.61 -1.71 -12.06
CA SER A 191 -22.68 -2.14 -11.16
C SER A 191 -23.95 -1.33 -11.42
N GLY A 192 -23.85 0.01 -11.50
CA GLY A 192 -25.01 0.89 -11.59
C GLY A 192 -25.80 1.02 -10.28
N VAL A 193 -25.47 0.20 -9.27
CA VAL A 193 -26.12 0.19 -7.96
C VAL A 193 -25.22 0.89 -6.95
N ILE A 194 -25.53 2.15 -6.65
CA ILE A 194 -24.72 2.98 -5.74
C ILE A 194 -24.46 2.33 -4.37
N GLY A 195 -25.44 1.60 -3.83
CA GLY A 195 -25.29 0.87 -2.57
C GLY A 195 -24.22 -0.21 -2.63
N GLU A 196 -24.16 -0.94 -3.76
CA GLU A 196 -23.15 -1.98 -3.97
C GLU A 196 -21.75 -1.35 -4.14
N VAL A 197 -21.62 -0.27 -4.90
CA VAL A 197 -20.35 0.42 -5.09
C VAL A 197 -19.81 0.97 -3.76
N LYS A 198 -20.69 1.55 -2.93
CA LYS A 198 -20.33 1.98 -1.57
C LYS A 198 -19.92 0.81 -0.69
N ASN A 199 -20.64 -0.31 -0.74
CA ASN A 199 -20.30 -1.50 0.01
C ASN A 199 -18.93 -2.05 -0.40
N ARG A 200 -18.63 -2.09 -1.71
CA ARG A 200 -17.31 -2.46 -2.23
C ARG A 200 -16.22 -1.50 -1.72
N ALA A 201 -16.46 -0.20 -1.76
CA ALA A 201 -15.51 0.81 -1.29
C ALA A 201 -15.24 0.67 0.22
N CYS A 202 -16.30 0.49 1.01
CA CYS A 202 -16.23 0.23 2.45
C CYS A 202 -15.48 -1.07 2.76
N SER A 203 -15.74 -2.15 2.00
CA SER A 203 -15.10 -3.46 2.19
C SER A 203 -13.60 -3.46 1.87
N LEU A 204 -13.12 -2.45 1.15
CA LEU A 204 -11.70 -2.26 0.84
C LEU A 204 -10.97 -1.38 1.88
N ALA A 205 -11.71 -0.78 2.82
CA ALA A 205 -11.17 0.03 3.89
C ALA A 205 -10.39 -0.80 4.90
N LYS A 206 -9.34 -0.21 5.46
CA LYS A 206 -8.48 -0.81 6.49
C LYS A 206 -8.53 -0.04 7.80
N GLY A 207 -9.17 1.12 7.80
CA GLY A 207 -9.26 2.00 8.97
C GLY A 207 -10.23 1.51 10.04
N ASP A 208 -9.97 1.96 11.26
CA ASP A 208 -10.81 1.73 12.43
C ASP A 208 -12.08 2.60 12.38
N ILE A 209 -11.99 3.75 11.70
CA ILE A 209 -13.11 4.69 11.49
C ILE A 209 -13.38 4.80 9.99
N LEU A 210 -14.66 4.71 9.61
CA LEU A 210 -15.12 4.77 8.23
C LEU A 210 -15.97 6.03 8.00
N LEU A 211 -15.64 6.80 6.94
CA LEU A 211 -16.30 8.05 6.54
C LEU A 211 -16.74 8.02 5.07
#